data_AF-P0DJ00-F1
#
_entry.id   AF-P0DJ00-F1
#
_cell.length_a   1.000
_cell.length_b   1.000
_cell.length_c   1.000
_cell.angle_alpha   90.00
_cell.angle_beta   90.00
_cell.angle_gamma   90.00
#
_symmetry.space_group_name_H-M   'P 1'
#
loop_
_entity.id
_entity.type
_entity.pdbx_description
1 polymer ?
#
loop_
_entity_poly.entity_id
_entity_poly.type
_entity_poly.pdbx_seq_one_letter_code
_entity_poly.pdbx_strand_id
1 'polypeptide(L)'
;MKIKKIKLLKALALTGAFGIVATVPVIVSSCSSTSENNGNGNGNGGTDGNTQQTEVTPAIKSEVSLTGALSKIYDTKTGTDRETTSQLIVKDIKANPENYFTNGEALKDVIASATVTVDGGFTESTFTGEAYSVWSAKADVKKGTYSQASKQLDIKSINDLQTVLGDSAAIKGICDLIPNLKLNNGTDYKVTNNGLSLSEDLLHINVTAKDGQTDVSMDLAIPVSDLNLKIDGLKISVSGTGIKTSELTTNYKFNIGIDNTVKTLTPAAVTLAEADRTNAEKVLEKLGYATVSGSTYTLDQDKLADALGLYNCKFEAVKSEKDSTNNNKYTVTLKATPNDGYFWEDGTNGAKEDISFVATFS
;
A
#
# COMPACT_ATOMS: atom_id res chain seq x y z
N MET A 1 16.90 7.88 -35.26
CA MET A 1 17.08 7.37 -33.88
C MET A 1 15.80 7.31 -33.02
N LYS A 2 14.67 7.93 -33.39
CA LYS A 2 13.45 7.97 -32.53
C LYS A 2 12.70 6.64 -32.37
N ILE A 3 12.91 5.65 -33.24
CA ILE A 3 12.26 4.33 -33.16
C ILE A 3 12.78 3.42 -32.03
N LYS A 4 13.99 3.66 -31.52
CA LYS A 4 14.56 2.81 -30.44
C LYS A 4 13.97 3.14 -29.07
N LYS A 5 13.62 4.40 -28.79
CA LYS A 5 13.03 4.80 -27.50
C LYS A 5 11.61 4.27 -27.31
N ILE A 6 10.80 4.21 -28.38
CA ILE A 6 9.41 3.70 -28.26
C ILE A 6 9.36 2.18 -28.05
N LYS A 7 10.35 1.42 -28.54
CA LYS A 7 10.47 -0.02 -28.23
C LYS A 7 10.96 -0.27 -26.81
N LEU A 8 11.83 0.60 -26.28
CA LEU A 8 12.32 0.50 -24.90
C LEU A 8 11.24 0.83 -23.86
N LEU A 9 10.38 1.83 -24.12
CA LEU A 9 9.23 2.11 -23.24
C LEU A 9 8.18 0.99 -23.27
N LYS A 10 7.98 0.33 -24.41
CA LYS A 10 7.07 -0.83 -24.48
C LYS A 10 7.63 -2.03 -23.72
N ALA A 11 8.95 -2.26 -23.75
CA ALA A 11 9.59 -3.35 -23.01
C ALA A 11 9.53 -3.15 -21.48
N LEU A 12 9.62 -1.91 -20.98
CA LEU A 12 9.49 -1.64 -19.54
C LEU A 12 8.07 -1.84 -19.00
N ALA A 13 7.03 -1.68 -19.83
CA ALA A 13 5.64 -1.97 -19.45
C ALA A 13 5.27 -3.47 -19.57
N LEU A 14 6.20 -4.33 -20.03
CA LEU A 14 5.90 -5.69 -20.49
C LEU A 14 6.29 -6.81 -19.52
N THR A 15 6.75 -6.50 -18.31
CA THR A 15 7.08 -7.51 -17.30
C THR A 15 6.65 -7.08 -15.91
N GLY A 16 5.33 -6.98 -15.71
CA GLY A 16 4.71 -7.12 -14.39
C GLY A 16 4.63 -8.58 -13.93
N ALA A 17 5.51 -9.45 -14.45
CA ALA A 17 5.67 -10.80 -13.95
C ALA A 17 6.39 -10.68 -12.61
N PHE A 18 5.60 -10.78 -11.54
CA PHE A 18 6.07 -11.08 -10.21
C PHE A 18 7.00 -12.28 -10.32
N GLY A 19 8.27 -12.05 -10.01
CA GLY A 19 9.29 -13.07 -9.89
C GLY A 19 10.02 -12.79 -8.58
N ILE A 20 9.85 -13.68 -7.63
CA ILE A 20 10.55 -13.75 -6.36
C ILE A 20 11.81 -14.59 -6.61
N VAL A 21 12.95 -14.14 -6.08
CA VAL A 21 14.11 -15.01 -5.89
C VAL A 21 13.72 -16.02 -4.83
N ALA A 22 13.72 -17.32 -5.16
CA ALA A 22 13.50 -18.39 -4.20
C ALA A 22 14.32 -18.12 -2.94
N THR A 23 13.66 -17.88 -1.81
CA THR A 23 14.31 -17.92 -0.51
C THR A 23 14.82 -19.34 -0.33
N VAL A 24 16.11 -19.55 -0.59
CA VAL A 24 16.78 -20.78 -0.18
C VAL A 24 16.51 -20.91 1.31
N PRO A 25 15.92 -22.01 1.80
CA PRO A 25 15.84 -22.26 3.22
C PRO A 25 17.29 -22.25 3.71
N VAL A 26 17.68 -21.20 4.42
CA VAL A 26 18.91 -21.24 5.19
C VAL A 26 18.61 -22.25 6.28
N ILE A 27 19.05 -23.49 6.05
CA ILE A 27 19.18 -24.47 7.11
C ILE A 27 20.13 -23.81 8.10
N VAL A 28 19.57 -23.26 9.19
CA VAL A 28 20.34 -22.87 10.35
C VAL A 28 20.95 -24.16 10.88
N SER A 29 22.16 -24.47 10.42
CA SER A 29 23.01 -25.46 11.05
C SER A 29 23.17 -24.98 12.48
N SER A 30 22.54 -25.67 13.42
CA SER A 30 22.85 -25.54 14.83
C SER A 30 24.35 -25.77 14.95
N CYS A 31 25.12 -24.69 15.10
CA CYS A 31 26.46 -24.80 15.66
C CYS A 31 26.25 -25.31 17.09
N SER A 32 26.23 -26.63 17.25
CA SER A 32 26.53 -27.24 18.52
C SER A 32 27.94 -26.76 18.83
N SER A 33 28.07 -25.90 19.83
CA SER A 33 29.31 -25.78 20.56
C SER A 33 29.54 -27.15 21.20
N THR A 34 30.18 -28.05 20.45
CA THR A 34 30.91 -29.14 21.04
C THR A 34 31.99 -28.45 21.85
N SER A 35 31.73 -28.24 23.14
CA SER A 35 32.84 -28.07 24.06
C SER A 35 33.59 -29.39 24.00
N GLU A 36 34.72 -29.39 23.31
CA GLU A 36 35.72 -30.43 23.44
C GLU A 36 36.26 -30.37 24.87
N ASN A 37 35.50 -30.95 25.80
CA ASN A 37 35.98 -31.25 27.12
C ASN A 37 36.88 -32.48 27.02
N ASN A 38 38.10 -32.29 26.52
CA ASN A 38 39.13 -33.32 26.63
C ASN A 38 40.51 -32.66 26.70
N GLY A 39 41.11 -32.63 27.89
CA GLY A 39 42.49 -32.19 28.01
C GLY A 39 42.88 -31.72 29.40
N ASN A 40 43.13 -32.68 30.29
CA ASN A 40 43.94 -32.52 31.50
C ASN A 40 45.21 -31.68 31.21
N GLY A 41 45.30 -30.47 31.75
CA GLY A 41 46.45 -29.59 31.55
C GLY A 41 46.64 -28.66 32.74
N ASN A 42 47.39 -29.15 33.73
CA ASN A 42 47.87 -28.43 34.90
C ASN A 42 48.63 -27.16 34.49
N GLY A 43 48.02 -25.98 34.68
CA GLY A 43 48.57 -24.70 34.22
C GLY A 43 48.10 -23.53 35.07
N ASN A 44 48.92 -23.17 36.04
CA ASN A 44 48.80 -22.06 36.96
C ASN A 44 48.73 -20.70 36.22
N GLY A 45 47.82 -19.82 36.64
CA GLY A 45 47.91 -18.37 36.41
C GLY A 45 47.24 -17.84 35.15
N GLY A 46 46.02 -17.34 35.29
CA GLY A 46 45.37 -16.55 34.25
C GLY A 46 43.92 -16.29 34.63
N THR A 47 43.66 -15.11 35.15
CA THR A 47 42.32 -14.57 35.39
C THR A 47 41.65 -14.30 34.04
N ASP A 48 41.35 -15.33 33.27
CA ASP A 48 40.52 -15.20 32.07
C ASP A 48 39.11 -15.56 32.49
N GLY A 49 38.37 -14.51 32.86
CA GLY A 49 36.95 -14.65 33.13
C GLY A 49 36.29 -15.21 31.89
N ASN A 50 35.95 -16.50 31.93
CA ASN A 50 34.86 -17.05 31.16
C ASN A 50 33.59 -16.31 31.59
N THR A 51 33.43 -15.05 31.18
CA THR A 51 32.12 -14.42 31.15
C THR A 51 31.34 -15.23 30.13
N GLN A 52 30.58 -16.20 30.61
CA GLN A 52 29.48 -16.78 29.85
C GLN A 52 28.67 -15.59 29.34
N GLN A 53 28.78 -15.32 28.06
CA GLN A 53 27.97 -14.30 27.42
C GLN A 53 26.54 -14.79 27.51
N THR A 54 25.73 -14.21 28.40
CA THR A 54 24.32 -14.54 28.54
C THR A 54 23.62 -14.20 27.24
N GLU A 55 23.20 -15.22 26.49
CA GLU A 55 22.46 -15.03 25.25
C GLU A 55 21.08 -14.43 25.53
N VAL A 56 20.65 -13.49 24.70
CA VAL A 56 19.29 -12.96 24.72
C VAL A 56 18.39 -13.95 24.00
N THR A 57 17.34 -14.45 24.66
CA THR A 57 16.30 -15.25 23.99
C THR A 57 15.24 -14.31 23.40
N PRO A 58 15.04 -14.25 22.08
CA PRO A 58 14.02 -13.39 21.50
C PRO A 58 12.62 -13.83 21.91
N ALA A 59 11.77 -12.89 22.29
CA ALA A 59 10.38 -13.13 22.65
C ALA A 59 9.48 -12.33 21.70
N ILE A 60 8.89 -12.98 20.71
CA ILE A 60 8.05 -12.31 19.72
C ILE A 60 6.72 -11.87 20.33
N LYS A 61 6.19 -10.73 19.88
CA LYS A 61 4.79 -10.37 20.18
C LYS A 61 3.85 -11.35 19.50
N SER A 62 2.76 -11.72 20.16
CA SER A 62 1.71 -12.57 19.58
C SER A 62 1.01 -11.93 18.38
N GLU A 63 0.98 -10.60 18.36
CA GLU A 63 0.44 -9.79 17.29
C GLU A 63 1.39 -8.62 17.02
N VAL A 64 1.67 -8.39 15.75
CA VAL A 64 2.45 -7.26 15.24
C VAL A 64 1.56 -6.50 14.25
N SER A 65 1.10 -5.33 14.66
CA SER A 65 0.26 -4.44 13.86
C SER A 65 1.03 -3.15 13.57
N LEU A 66 1.40 -2.94 12.32
CA LEU A 66 2.22 -1.82 11.86
C LEU A 66 1.50 -1.02 10.77
N THR A 67 2.00 0.19 10.55
CA THR A 67 1.53 1.09 9.49
C THR A 67 2.73 1.72 8.79
N GLY A 68 2.61 1.98 7.50
CA GLY A 68 3.53 2.86 6.79
C GLY A 68 3.41 2.78 5.28
N ALA A 69 4.38 3.35 4.58
CA ALA A 69 4.44 3.31 3.11
C ALA A 69 4.41 1.88 2.54
N LEU A 70 3.82 1.73 1.35
CA LEU A 70 3.80 0.46 0.60
C LEU A 70 5.22 -0.11 0.39
N SER A 71 6.21 0.77 0.23
CA SER A 71 7.62 0.41 0.04
C SER A 71 8.23 -0.41 1.18
N LYS A 72 7.61 -0.43 2.37
CA LYS A 72 8.04 -1.29 3.49
C LYS A 72 7.67 -2.76 3.30
N ILE A 73 6.75 -3.09 2.39
CA ILE A 73 6.32 -4.46 2.13
C ILE A 73 6.37 -4.86 0.64
N TYR A 74 6.56 -3.90 -0.26
CA TYR A 74 6.63 -4.15 -1.70
C TYR A 74 7.70 -3.30 -2.40
N ASP A 75 8.64 -3.95 -3.08
CA ASP A 75 9.64 -3.29 -3.93
C ASP A 75 9.15 -3.19 -5.38
N THR A 76 9.05 -1.96 -5.88
CA THR A 76 8.61 -1.61 -7.24
C THR A 76 9.73 -1.79 -8.28
N LYS A 77 10.97 -2.02 -7.87
CA LYS A 77 12.06 -2.35 -8.79
C LYS A 77 11.77 -3.63 -9.55
N THR A 78 12.46 -3.78 -10.68
CA THR A 78 12.44 -4.98 -11.51
C THR A 78 13.85 -5.58 -11.59
N GLY A 79 13.95 -6.88 -11.88
CA GLY A 79 15.24 -7.56 -12.01
C GLY A 79 15.81 -8.09 -10.69
N THR A 80 17.13 -8.33 -10.66
CA THR A 80 17.82 -9.03 -9.57
C THR A 80 17.96 -8.23 -8.28
N ASP A 81 17.82 -6.91 -8.36
CA ASP A 81 17.95 -6.00 -7.21
C ASP A 81 16.61 -5.76 -6.49
N ARG A 82 15.54 -6.39 -6.98
CA ARG A 82 14.21 -6.33 -6.37
C ARG A 82 14.19 -7.14 -5.10
N GLU A 83 13.75 -6.52 -4.02
CA GLU A 83 13.59 -7.18 -2.74
C GLU A 83 12.21 -7.84 -2.60
N THR A 84 12.21 -9.01 -2.01
CA THR A 84 11.00 -9.75 -1.65
C THR A 84 10.34 -9.14 -0.42
N THR A 85 9.04 -9.36 -0.23
CA THR A 85 8.32 -8.94 0.99
C THR A 85 8.99 -9.49 2.25
N SER A 86 9.46 -10.75 2.23
CA SER A 86 10.22 -11.32 3.34
C SER A 86 11.51 -10.54 3.64
N GLN A 87 12.28 -10.13 2.63
CA GLN A 87 13.50 -9.34 2.82
C GLN A 87 13.20 -7.95 3.39
N LEU A 88 12.13 -7.30 2.92
CA LEU A 88 11.71 -6.00 3.43
C LEU A 88 11.26 -6.07 4.91
N ILE A 89 10.47 -7.10 5.28
CA ILE A 89 10.10 -7.35 6.67
C ILE A 89 11.34 -7.66 7.52
N VAL A 90 12.29 -8.45 7.02
CA VAL A 90 13.56 -8.71 7.73
C VAL A 90 14.33 -7.42 8.00
N LYS A 91 14.41 -6.51 7.01
CA LYS A 91 15.05 -5.21 7.19
C LYS A 91 14.36 -4.38 8.27
N ASP A 92 13.03 -4.37 8.28
CA ASP A 92 12.25 -3.64 9.29
C ASP A 92 12.41 -4.25 10.69
N ILE A 93 12.41 -5.59 10.82
CA ILE A 93 12.68 -6.29 12.08
C ILE A 93 14.05 -5.89 12.66
N LYS A 94 15.08 -5.82 11.81
CA LYS A 94 16.44 -5.47 12.24
C LYS A 94 16.57 -4.00 12.64
N ALA A 95 15.86 -3.12 11.93
CA ALA A 95 15.89 -1.69 12.21
C ALA A 95 15.05 -1.30 13.44
N ASN A 96 13.95 -2.02 13.69
CA ASN A 96 12.94 -1.68 14.70
C ASN A 96 12.53 -2.92 15.53
N PRO A 97 13.44 -3.62 16.22
CA PRO A 97 13.12 -4.87 16.92
C PRO A 97 12.03 -4.72 17.99
N GLU A 98 11.90 -3.55 18.62
CA GLU A 98 10.85 -3.22 19.59
C GLU A 98 9.43 -3.28 18.99
N ASN A 99 9.30 -3.18 17.67
CA ASN A 99 8.02 -3.33 16.99
C ASN A 99 7.57 -4.79 16.94
N TYR A 100 8.51 -5.74 16.92
CA TYR A 100 8.24 -7.17 16.69
C TYR A 100 8.40 -8.04 17.95
N PHE A 101 9.33 -7.69 18.83
CA PHE A 101 9.65 -8.47 20.02
C PHE A 101 9.25 -7.71 21.29
N THR A 102 8.72 -8.43 22.29
CA THR A 102 8.41 -7.87 23.61
C THR A 102 9.67 -7.43 24.35
N ASN A 103 10.81 -8.05 24.04
CA ASN A 103 12.13 -7.69 24.54
C ASN A 103 13.01 -7.04 23.46
N GLY A 104 12.42 -6.34 22.48
CA GLY A 104 13.15 -5.76 21.35
C GLY A 104 14.28 -4.79 21.73
N GLU A 105 14.13 -4.04 22.83
CA GLU A 105 15.21 -3.17 23.36
C GLU A 105 16.50 -3.96 23.68
N ALA A 106 16.37 -5.18 24.22
CA ALA A 106 17.53 -6.03 24.53
C ALA A 106 18.16 -6.66 23.28
N LEU A 107 17.46 -6.59 22.13
CA LEU A 107 17.93 -7.15 20.86
C LEU A 107 18.59 -6.13 19.95
N LYS A 108 18.42 -4.81 20.18
CA LYS A 108 18.87 -3.73 19.27
C LYS A 108 20.30 -3.89 18.75
N ASP A 109 21.24 -4.14 19.66
CA ASP A 109 22.67 -4.22 19.29
C ASP A 109 23.06 -5.54 18.63
N VAL A 110 22.39 -6.64 18.98
CA VAL A 110 22.76 -7.99 18.53
C VAL A 110 22.03 -8.40 17.24
N ILE A 111 20.78 -7.96 17.05
CA ILE A 111 19.94 -8.41 15.93
C ILE A 111 20.38 -7.83 14.57
N ALA A 112 21.03 -6.66 14.57
CA ALA A 112 21.51 -6.03 13.35
C ALA A 112 22.47 -6.95 12.56
N SER A 113 23.37 -7.63 13.28
CA SER A 113 24.34 -8.59 12.74
C SER A 113 23.85 -10.03 12.68
N ALA A 114 22.71 -10.33 13.30
CA ALA A 114 22.13 -11.67 13.31
C ALA A 114 21.60 -12.09 11.93
N THR A 115 21.44 -13.39 11.73
CA THR A 115 20.64 -13.93 10.64
C THR A 115 19.17 -13.94 11.07
N VAL A 116 18.33 -13.27 10.29
CA VAL A 116 16.87 -13.23 10.48
C VAL A 116 16.22 -13.67 9.18
N THR A 117 15.30 -14.62 9.27
CA THR A 117 14.51 -15.08 8.11
C THR A 117 13.03 -14.94 8.40
N VAL A 118 12.26 -14.57 7.37
CA VAL A 118 10.80 -14.42 7.42
C VAL A 118 10.17 -15.33 6.38
N ASP A 119 9.22 -16.15 6.81
CA ASP A 119 8.36 -16.96 5.94
C ASP A 119 6.89 -16.61 6.20
N GLY A 120 6.28 -15.93 5.24
CA GLY A 120 4.86 -15.60 5.22
C GLY A 120 4.04 -16.43 4.24
N GLY A 121 4.62 -17.46 3.62
CA GLY A 121 3.94 -18.23 2.58
C GLY A 121 3.67 -17.45 1.30
N PHE A 122 4.45 -16.39 1.01
CA PHE A 122 4.32 -15.60 -0.20
C PHE A 122 4.63 -16.44 -1.45
N THR A 123 3.75 -16.38 -2.44
CA THR A 123 3.87 -17.11 -3.71
C THR A 123 3.85 -16.15 -4.89
N GLU A 124 4.26 -16.64 -6.05
CA GLU A 124 4.17 -15.86 -7.29
C GLU A 124 2.73 -15.48 -7.61
N SER A 125 2.57 -14.33 -8.25
CA SER A 125 1.26 -13.88 -8.69
C SER A 125 0.69 -14.80 -9.75
N THR A 126 -0.59 -15.11 -9.60
CA THR A 126 -1.42 -15.85 -10.56
C THR A 126 -2.11 -14.93 -11.57
N PHE A 127 -1.95 -13.61 -11.43
CA PHE A 127 -2.45 -12.60 -12.35
C PHE A 127 -1.53 -12.43 -13.56
N THR A 128 -1.43 -13.48 -14.37
CA THR A 128 -0.49 -13.57 -15.50
C THR A 128 -1.18 -13.58 -16.87
N GLY A 129 -2.46 -13.20 -16.92
CA GLY A 129 -3.26 -13.12 -18.14
C GLY A 129 -2.84 -11.95 -19.03
N GLU A 130 -3.81 -11.37 -19.76
CA GLU A 130 -3.52 -10.21 -20.62
C GLU A 130 -2.93 -9.07 -19.78
N ALA A 131 -1.90 -8.38 -20.27
CA ALA A 131 -1.24 -7.32 -19.51
C ALA A 131 -2.16 -6.09 -19.37
N TYR A 132 -2.03 -5.33 -18.26
CA TYR A 132 -2.79 -4.10 -18.02
C TYR A 132 -2.82 -3.16 -19.22
N SER A 133 -1.66 -2.86 -19.80
CA SER A 133 -1.52 -1.97 -20.95
C SER A 133 -2.30 -2.41 -22.20
N VAL A 134 -2.74 -3.68 -22.24
CA VAL A 134 -3.54 -4.25 -23.33
C VAL A 134 -5.01 -4.27 -22.96
N TRP A 135 -5.38 -4.87 -21.82
CA TRP A 135 -6.80 -5.00 -21.47
C TRP A 135 -7.44 -3.66 -21.12
N SER A 136 -6.73 -2.74 -20.45
CA SER A 136 -7.28 -1.44 -20.03
C SER A 136 -7.40 -0.41 -21.16
N ALA A 137 -6.79 -0.71 -22.31
CA ALA A 137 -6.83 0.11 -23.52
C ALA A 137 -8.01 -0.22 -24.45
N LYS A 138 -8.78 -1.29 -24.15
CA LYS A 138 -10.00 -1.64 -24.88
C LYS A 138 -11.07 -0.56 -24.66
N ALA A 139 -11.73 -0.12 -25.74
CA ALA A 139 -12.61 1.05 -25.74
C ALA A 139 -13.79 0.96 -24.77
N ASP A 140 -14.33 -0.25 -24.57
CA ASP A 140 -15.54 -0.48 -23.78
C ASP A 140 -15.26 -0.84 -22.31
N VAL A 141 -14.00 -0.74 -21.86
CA VAL A 141 -13.66 -0.99 -20.45
C VAL A 141 -14.14 0.16 -19.60
N LYS A 142 -15.14 -0.12 -18.76
CA LYS A 142 -15.61 0.81 -17.73
C LYS A 142 -14.51 0.99 -16.68
N LYS A 143 -14.30 2.21 -16.19
CA LYS A 143 -13.26 2.51 -15.20
C LYS A 143 -13.88 3.17 -13.98
N GLY A 144 -13.38 2.83 -12.81
CA GLY A 144 -13.77 3.49 -11.59
C GLY A 144 -12.87 3.12 -10.42
N THR A 145 -12.72 4.08 -9.51
CA THR A 145 -11.95 3.92 -8.28
C THR A 145 -12.82 3.27 -7.21
N TYR A 146 -12.23 2.37 -6.43
CA TYR A 146 -12.82 1.78 -5.24
C TYR A 146 -13.29 2.90 -4.31
N SER A 147 -14.59 2.94 -4.00
CA SER A 147 -15.18 4.05 -3.23
C SER A 147 -14.63 4.07 -1.81
N GLN A 148 -14.42 5.26 -1.25
CA GLN A 148 -13.98 5.44 0.14
C GLN A 148 -15.00 4.94 1.17
N ALA A 149 -16.25 4.68 0.75
CA ALA A 149 -17.26 4.03 1.57
C ALA A 149 -17.10 2.50 1.64
N SER A 150 -16.23 1.94 0.80
CA SER A 150 -15.93 0.51 0.78
C SER A 150 -15.00 0.16 1.94
N LYS A 151 -15.00 -1.11 2.34
CA LYS A 151 -14.14 -1.58 3.43
C LYS A 151 -12.72 -1.83 2.94
N GLN A 152 -11.74 -1.61 3.81
CA GLN A 152 -10.39 -2.13 3.62
C GLN A 152 -10.40 -3.65 3.39
N LEU A 153 -9.43 -4.11 2.62
CA LEU A 153 -9.21 -5.50 2.23
C LEU A 153 -7.96 -6.04 2.93
N ASP A 154 -8.16 -6.98 3.85
CA ASP A 154 -7.06 -7.75 4.44
C ASP A 154 -6.67 -8.88 3.46
N ILE A 155 -5.47 -8.83 2.87
CA ILE A 155 -4.94 -9.85 1.94
C ILE A 155 -3.69 -10.54 2.51
N LYS A 156 -3.51 -11.85 2.29
CA LYS A 156 -2.25 -12.54 2.64
C LYS A 156 -1.21 -12.43 1.52
N SER A 157 -1.71 -12.28 0.30
CA SER A 157 -0.92 -12.10 -0.91
C SER A 157 -1.76 -11.42 -1.97
N ILE A 158 -1.14 -11.01 -3.07
CA ILE A 158 -1.90 -10.48 -4.21
C ILE A 158 -2.87 -11.52 -4.80
N ASN A 159 -2.59 -12.82 -4.67
CA ASN A 159 -3.45 -13.90 -5.14
C ASN A 159 -4.78 -13.98 -4.37
N ASP A 160 -4.79 -13.48 -3.15
CA ASP A 160 -5.97 -13.52 -2.29
C ASP A 160 -7.06 -12.55 -2.77
N LEU A 161 -6.75 -11.61 -3.66
CA LEU A 161 -7.72 -10.61 -4.15
C LEU A 161 -8.98 -11.26 -4.74
N GLN A 162 -8.86 -12.40 -5.43
CA GLN A 162 -10.05 -13.12 -5.95
C GLN A 162 -10.95 -13.63 -4.83
N THR A 163 -10.36 -14.00 -3.69
CA THR A 163 -11.10 -14.54 -2.54
C THR A 163 -11.64 -13.39 -1.68
N VAL A 164 -10.83 -12.35 -1.46
CA VAL A 164 -11.13 -11.24 -0.53
C VAL A 164 -12.14 -10.25 -1.12
N LEU A 165 -12.14 -10.04 -2.44
CA LEU A 165 -13.22 -9.29 -3.11
C LEU A 165 -14.56 -10.05 -3.09
N GLY A 166 -14.51 -11.36 -2.83
CA GLY A 166 -15.68 -12.19 -2.59
C GLY A 166 -16.30 -12.75 -3.87
N ASP A 167 -17.53 -13.24 -3.70
CA ASP A 167 -18.31 -13.79 -4.80
C ASP A 167 -18.91 -12.70 -5.71
N SER A 168 -19.68 -13.11 -6.72
CA SER A 168 -20.33 -12.17 -7.63
C SER A 168 -21.23 -11.15 -6.92
N ALA A 169 -21.85 -11.47 -5.78
CA ALA A 169 -22.73 -10.53 -5.09
C ALA A 169 -21.91 -9.47 -4.33
N ALA A 170 -20.79 -9.89 -3.70
CA ALA A 170 -19.86 -8.98 -3.05
C ALA A 170 -19.21 -8.01 -4.04
N ILE A 171 -18.70 -8.52 -5.16
CA ILE A 171 -18.11 -7.68 -6.23
C ILE A 171 -19.15 -6.73 -6.82
N LYS A 172 -20.39 -7.19 -7.03
CA LYS A 172 -21.49 -6.31 -7.45
C LYS A 172 -21.72 -5.18 -6.45
N GLY A 173 -21.73 -5.47 -5.16
CA GLY A 173 -21.90 -4.47 -4.10
C GLY A 173 -20.82 -3.38 -4.16
N ILE A 174 -19.56 -3.76 -4.41
CA ILE A 174 -18.46 -2.81 -4.62
C ILE A 174 -18.70 -1.97 -5.88
N CYS A 175 -19.00 -2.59 -7.02
CA CYS A 175 -19.22 -1.88 -8.28
C CYS A 175 -20.45 -0.95 -8.24
N ASP A 176 -21.50 -1.30 -7.48
CA ASP A 176 -22.71 -0.48 -7.36
C ASP A 176 -22.48 0.84 -6.62
N LEU A 177 -21.44 0.93 -5.79
CA LEU A 177 -21.01 2.17 -5.13
C LEU A 177 -20.26 3.11 -6.08
N ILE A 178 -19.85 2.62 -7.26
CA ILE A 178 -19.01 3.34 -8.21
C ILE A 178 -19.85 3.67 -9.44
N PRO A 179 -20.30 4.93 -9.64
CA PRO A 179 -21.29 5.27 -10.67
C PRO A 179 -20.95 4.77 -12.08
N ASN A 180 -19.68 4.76 -12.46
CA ASN A 180 -19.23 4.32 -13.78
C ASN A 180 -19.19 2.80 -13.97
N LEU A 181 -19.09 2.03 -12.87
CA LEU A 181 -19.04 0.56 -12.88
C LEU A 181 -20.40 -0.08 -12.63
N LYS A 182 -21.35 0.66 -12.06
CA LYS A 182 -22.72 0.21 -11.81
C LYS A 182 -23.40 -0.24 -13.11
N LEU A 183 -23.97 -1.45 -13.08
CA LEU A 183 -24.73 -2.03 -14.19
C LEU A 183 -26.22 -2.13 -13.82
N ASN A 184 -27.10 -1.93 -14.80
CA ASN A 184 -28.54 -1.96 -14.58
C ASN A 184 -29.05 -3.40 -14.41
N ASN A 185 -28.54 -4.35 -15.21
CA ASN A 185 -28.87 -5.78 -15.13
C ASN A 185 -27.62 -6.62 -14.84
N GLY A 186 -26.79 -6.14 -13.92
CA GLY A 186 -25.49 -6.73 -13.58
C GLY A 186 -25.59 -8.12 -12.94
N THR A 187 -24.92 -9.11 -13.54
CA THR A 187 -24.77 -10.49 -13.03
C THR A 187 -23.36 -11.02 -13.33
N ASP A 188 -22.99 -12.20 -12.80
CA ASP A 188 -21.74 -12.91 -13.09
C ASP A 188 -20.45 -12.10 -12.90
N TYR A 189 -20.40 -11.28 -11.85
CA TYR A 189 -19.21 -10.51 -11.50
C TYR A 189 -18.08 -11.44 -11.07
N LYS A 190 -16.89 -11.23 -11.64
CA LYS A 190 -15.71 -12.05 -11.36
C LYS A 190 -14.42 -11.27 -11.57
N VAL A 191 -13.47 -11.44 -10.65
CA VAL A 191 -12.07 -11.02 -10.83
C VAL A 191 -11.37 -11.96 -11.81
N THR A 192 -10.78 -11.40 -12.87
CA THR A 192 -10.00 -12.19 -13.82
C THR A 192 -8.53 -12.28 -13.39
N ASN A 193 -7.79 -13.25 -13.94
CA ASN A 193 -6.35 -13.37 -13.74
C ASN A 193 -5.54 -12.47 -14.70
N ASN A 194 -6.14 -11.43 -15.27
CA ASN A 194 -5.39 -10.50 -16.12
C ASN A 194 -4.34 -9.75 -15.31
N GLY A 195 -3.26 -9.35 -15.98
CA GLY A 195 -2.12 -8.68 -15.36
C GLY A 195 -2.55 -7.40 -14.62
N LEU A 196 -2.15 -7.32 -13.36
CA LEU A 196 -2.35 -6.17 -12.50
C LEU A 196 -1.43 -5.01 -12.89
N SER A 197 -1.77 -3.80 -12.45
CA SER A 197 -0.89 -2.64 -12.52
C SER A 197 -0.98 -1.83 -11.25
N LEU A 198 0.15 -1.30 -10.81
CA LEU A 198 0.24 -0.31 -9.74
C LEU A 198 0.67 1.01 -10.36
N SER A 199 -0.19 2.02 -10.28
CA SER A 199 0.10 3.37 -10.79
C SER A 199 -0.70 4.40 -10.01
N GLU A 200 -0.07 5.54 -9.69
CA GLU A 200 -0.73 6.66 -8.99
C GLU A 200 -1.45 6.22 -7.70
N ASP A 201 -0.80 5.34 -6.92
CA ASP A 201 -1.33 4.74 -5.69
C ASP A 201 -2.62 3.92 -5.85
N LEU A 202 -2.89 3.46 -7.07
CA LEU A 202 -4.01 2.60 -7.40
C LEU A 202 -3.51 1.24 -7.91
N LEU A 203 -4.04 0.18 -7.31
CA LEU A 203 -3.95 -1.18 -7.83
C LEU A 203 -5.11 -1.44 -8.80
N HIS A 204 -4.80 -1.61 -10.07
CA HIS A 204 -5.76 -1.89 -11.13
C HIS A 204 -6.02 -3.39 -11.25
N ILE A 205 -7.30 -3.76 -11.08
CA ILE A 205 -7.78 -5.14 -11.17
C ILE A 205 -8.85 -5.22 -12.25
N ASN A 206 -8.78 -6.27 -13.07
CA ASN A 206 -9.81 -6.51 -14.07
C ASN A 206 -10.98 -7.33 -13.49
N VAL A 207 -12.17 -6.75 -13.57
CA VAL A 207 -13.43 -7.42 -13.23
C VAL A 207 -14.25 -7.59 -14.50
N THR A 208 -14.85 -8.76 -14.69
CA THR A 208 -15.84 -9.01 -15.74
C THR A 208 -17.20 -9.22 -15.14
N ALA A 209 -18.25 -8.83 -15.85
CA ALA A 209 -19.64 -9.07 -15.49
C ALA A 209 -20.51 -9.19 -16.75
N LYS A 210 -21.77 -9.57 -16.58
CA LYS A 210 -22.82 -9.51 -17.60
C LYS A 210 -23.76 -8.35 -17.30
N ASP A 211 -24.06 -7.51 -18.28
CA ASP A 211 -25.22 -6.60 -18.26
C ASP A 211 -26.30 -7.19 -19.15
N GLY A 212 -27.21 -7.96 -18.54
CA GLY A 212 -28.12 -8.83 -19.30
C GLY A 212 -27.32 -9.94 -20.02
N GLN A 213 -27.20 -9.85 -21.35
CA GLN A 213 -26.46 -10.83 -22.17
C GLN A 213 -25.07 -10.34 -22.60
N THR A 214 -24.80 -9.05 -22.42
CA THR A 214 -23.57 -8.40 -22.89
C THR A 214 -22.46 -8.58 -21.87
N ASP A 215 -21.29 -9.06 -22.33
CA ASP A 215 -20.08 -9.08 -21.52
C ASP A 215 -19.55 -7.67 -21.30
N VAL A 216 -19.26 -7.35 -20.05
CA VAL A 216 -18.69 -6.07 -19.63
C VAL A 216 -17.37 -6.33 -18.94
N SER A 217 -16.35 -5.57 -19.33
CA SER A 217 -15.05 -5.55 -18.65
C SER A 217 -14.89 -4.24 -17.91
N MET A 218 -14.32 -4.32 -16.71
CA MET A 218 -14.15 -3.20 -15.80
C MET A 218 -12.71 -3.14 -15.31
N ASP A 219 -12.22 -1.92 -15.17
CA ASP A 219 -11.00 -1.54 -14.44
C ASP A 219 -11.44 -1.05 -13.06
N LEU A 220 -11.30 -1.91 -12.06
CA LEU A 220 -11.50 -1.54 -10.66
C LEU A 220 -10.14 -1.12 -10.10
N ALA A 221 -9.99 0.18 -9.87
CA ALA A 221 -8.77 0.76 -9.33
C ALA A 221 -8.89 0.90 -7.81
N ILE A 222 -8.15 0.11 -7.05
CA ILE A 222 -8.20 0.09 -5.58
C ILE A 222 -7.06 0.94 -5.03
N PRO A 223 -7.31 2.01 -4.25
CA PRO A 223 -6.26 2.72 -3.52
C PRO A 223 -5.43 1.75 -2.70
N VAL A 224 -4.10 1.88 -2.76
CA VAL A 224 -3.21 0.98 -2.02
C VAL A 224 -3.44 1.05 -0.51
N SER A 225 -3.92 2.19 0.01
CA SER A 225 -4.30 2.34 1.42
C SER A 225 -5.58 1.62 1.82
N ASP A 226 -6.36 1.09 0.86
CA ASP A 226 -7.44 0.12 1.14
C ASP A 226 -6.91 -1.30 1.34
N LEU A 227 -5.63 -1.56 1.06
CA LEU A 227 -5.03 -2.89 1.18
C LEU A 227 -4.25 -2.99 2.49
N ASN A 228 -4.53 -4.04 3.25
CA ASN A 228 -3.71 -4.44 4.39
C ASN A 228 -3.04 -5.78 4.09
N LEU A 229 -1.74 -5.90 4.35
CA LEU A 229 -1.09 -7.21 4.37
C LEU A 229 -1.37 -7.88 5.73
N LYS A 230 -2.08 -9.00 5.73
CA LYS A 230 -2.42 -9.73 6.95
C LYS A 230 -2.01 -11.19 6.85
N ILE A 231 -1.10 -11.62 7.72
CA ILE A 231 -0.56 -12.99 7.76
C ILE A 231 -0.85 -13.60 9.12
N ASP A 232 -1.72 -14.61 9.13
CA ASP A 232 -1.94 -15.44 10.31
C ASP A 232 -0.73 -16.38 10.45
N GLY A 233 0.02 -16.24 11.55
CA GLY A 233 1.17 -17.10 11.82
C GLY A 233 2.40 -16.88 10.93
N LEU A 234 2.80 -15.61 10.72
CA LEU A 234 4.10 -15.26 10.12
C LEU A 234 5.24 -15.92 10.91
N LYS A 235 6.08 -16.71 10.22
CA LYS A 235 7.21 -17.40 10.85
C LYS A 235 8.47 -16.55 10.78
N ILE A 236 9.14 -16.41 11.91
CA ILE A 236 10.40 -15.66 12.05
C ILE A 236 11.42 -16.57 12.72
N SER A 237 12.59 -16.71 12.11
CA SER A 237 13.76 -17.36 12.74
C SER A 237 14.85 -16.33 12.97
N VAL A 238 15.47 -16.38 14.15
CA VAL A 238 16.57 -15.49 14.55
C VAL A 238 17.71 -16.35 15.09
N SER A 239 18.92 -16.14 14.57
CA SER A 239 20.14 -16.80 15.04
C SER A 239 21.35 -15.89 14.87
N GLY A 240 22.25 -15.85 15.86
CA GLY A 240 23.48 -15.05 15.78
C GLY A 240 24.20 -14.97 17.13
N THR A 241 25.38 -14.36 17.13
CA THR A 241 26.17 -14.17 18.36
C THR A 241 25.38 -13.39 19.41
N GLY A 242 25.34 -13.91 20.63
CA GLY A 242 24.61 -13.30 21.74
C GLY A 242 23.09 -13.45 21.67
N ILE A 243 22.57 -14.23 20.72
CA ILE A 243 21.13 -14.51 20.58
C ILE A 243 20.92 -16.03 20.62
N LYS A 244 20.03 -16.48 21.50
CA LYS A 244 19.58 -17.87 21.49
C LYS A 244 18.78 -18.11 20.21
N THR A 245 19.18 -19.11 19.43
CA THR A 245 18.47 -19.48 18.20
C THR A 245 17.01 -19.83 18.51
N SER A 246 16.08 -19.17 17.82
CA SER A 246 14.65 -19.30 18.07
C SER A 246 13.87 -19.32 16.77
N GLU A 247 12.89 -20.21 16.69
CA GLU A 247 11.80 -20.16 15.70
C GLU A 247 10.53 -19.65 16.39
N LEU A 248 9.93 -18.64 15.79
CA LEU A 248 8.89 -17.81 16.39
C LEU A 248 7.75 -17.63 15.40
N THR A 249 6.57 -17.32 15.91
CA THR A 249 5.37 -17.12 15.10
C THR A 249 4.55 -15.96 15.66
N THR A 250 4.00 -15.12 14.78
CA THR A 250 3.16 -13.98 15.15
C THR A 250 2.02 -13.77 14.15
N ASN A 251 0.92 -13.16 14.58
CA ASN A 251 -0.07 -12.62 13.65
C ASN A 251 0.41 -11.24 13.19
N TYR A 252 0.69 -11.10 11.90
CA TYR A 252 1.23 -9.87 11.33
C TYR A 252 0.15 -9.13 10.54
N LYS A 253 -0.02 -7.83 10.82
CA LYS A 253 -0.85 -6.92 10.01
C LYS A 253 -0.05 -5.67 9.68
N PHE A 254 -0.01 -5.30 8.40
CA PHE A 254 0.56 -4.06 7.92
C PHE A 254 -0.51 -3.24 7.19
N ASN A 255 -0.82 -2.06 7.71
CA ASN A 255 -1.73 -1.10 7.10
C ASN A 255 -0.95 -0.15 6.19
N ILE A 256 -1.25 -0.16 4.89
CA ILE A 256 -0.59 0.72 3.94
C ILE A 256 -1.12 2.14 4.18
N GLY A 257 -0.21 3.05 4.52
CA GLY A 257 -0.54 4.45 4.74
C GLY A 257 -0.91 5.16 3.44
N ILE A 258 -1.65 6.25 3.58
CA ILE A 258 -2.02 7.17 2.50
C ILE A 258 -0.78 8.01 2.15
N ASP A 259 -0.36 7.99 0.88
CA ASP A 259 0.60 8.95 0.34
C ASP A 259 -0.07 10.33 0.29
N ASN A 260 0.54 11.32 0.96
CA ASN A 260 0.00 12.67 1.03
C ASN A 260 0.39 13.55 -0.17
N THR A 261 1.01 12.97 -1.20
CA THR A 261 1.36 13.64 -2.45
C THR A 261 0.10 13.95 -3.26
N VAL A 262 -0.10 15.22 -3.59
CA VAL A 262 -1.28 15.69 -4.33
C VAL A 262 -0.96 15.80 -5.82
N LYS A 263 -1.80 15.22 -6.67
CA LYS A 263 -1.75 15.38 -8.12
C LYS A 263 -1.93 16.85 -8.49
N THR A 264 -1.17 17.31 -9.48
CA THR A 264 -1.39 18.66 -10.03
C THR A 264 -2.73 18.73 -10.74
N LEU A 265 -3.69 19.47 -10.19
CA LEU A 265 -4.93 19.77 -10.90
C LEU A 265 -4.78 20.97 -11.84
N THR A 266 -5.27 20.79 -13.06
CA THR A 266 -5.48 21.87 -14.02
C THR A 266 -6.93 21.87 -14.46
N PRO A 267 -7.88 22.27 -13.58
CA PRO A 267 -9.28 22.28 -13.94
C PRO A 267 -9.52 23.24 -15.11
N ALA A 268 -10.53 22.95 -15.92
CA ALA A 268 -10.99 23.88 -16.95
C ALA A 268 -11.38 25.22 -16.30
N ALA A 269 -11.16 26.33 -17.00
CA ALA A 269 -11.58 27.63 -16.52
C ALA A 269 -13.10 27.67 -16.35
N VAL A 270 -13.57 28.12 -15.18
CA VAL A 270 -15.01 28.23 -14.87
C VAL A 270 -15.41 29.68 -14.63
N THR A 271 -16.67 30.01 -14.92
CA THR A 271 -17.20 31.35 -14.65
C THR A 271 -17.85 31.41 -13.27
N LEU A 272 -17.33 32.27 -12.39
CA LEU A 272 -17.87 32.59 -11.06
C LEU A 272 -17.76 34.10 -10.82
N ALA A 273 -18.77 34.69 -10.18
CA ALA A 273 -18.80 36.11 -9.83
C ALA A 273 -17.57 36.46 -8.95
N GLU A 274 -16.94 37.61 -9.18
CA GLU A 274 -15.68 37.97 -8.51
C GLU A 274 -15.78 37.94 -6.98
N ALA A 275 -16.90 38.43 -6.43
CA ALA A 275 -17.18 38.43 -4.99
C ALA A 275 -17.25 37.02 -4.37
N ASP A 276 -17.50 35.99 -5.18
CA ASP A 276 -17.66 34.61 -4.73
C ASP A 276 -16.38 33.77 -4.86
N ARG A 277 -15.35 34.27 -5.56
CA ARG A 277 -14.12 33.51 -5.83
C ARG A 277 -13.25 33.26 -4.60
N THR A 278 -13.42 34.03 -3.53
CA THR A 278 -12.72 33.83 -2.25
C THR A 278 -13.44 32.85 -1.31
N ASN A 279 -14.67 32.45 -1.65
CA ASN A 279 -15.39 31.42 -0.91
C ASN A 279 -15.05 30.03 -1.48
N ALA A 280 -14.29 29.24 -0.73
CA ALA A 280 -13.84 27.93 -1.16
C ALA A 280 -14.99 26.98 -1.54
N GLU A 281 -16.09 27.00 -0.78
CA GLU A 281 -17.23 26.12 -1.03
C GLU A 281 -17.93 26.44 -2.34
N LYS A 282 -18.15 27.73 -2.65
CA LYS A 282 -18.68 28.19 -3.95
C LYS A 282 -17.74 27.84 -5.10
N VAL A 283 -16.44 27.96 -4.89
CA VAL A 283 -15.45 27.55 -5.89
C VAL A 283 -15.52 26.04 -6.15
N LEU A 284 -15.57 25.23 -5.10
CA LEU A 284 -15.67 23.76 -5.20
C LEU A 284 -16.98 23.31 -5.85
N GLU A 285 -18.10 23.94 -5.51
CA GLU A 285 -19.39 23.71 -6.17
C GLU A 285 -19.26 23.99 -7.67
N LYS A 286 -18.71 25.15 -8.03
CA LYS A 286 -18.55 25.55 -9.43
C LYS A 286 -17.65 24.61 -10.23
N LEU A 287 -16.64 24.04 -9.58
CA LEU A 287 -15.75 23.03 -10.16
C LEU A 287 -16.38 21.62 -10.21
N GLY A 288 -17.56 21.42 -9.61
CA GLY A 288 -18.27 20.13 -9.60
C GLY A 288 -17.88 19.18 -8.46
N TYR A 289 -17.13 19.69 -7.48
CA TYR A 289 -16.68 18.95 -6.29
C TYR A 289 -17.58 19.14 -5.07
N ALA A 290 -18.63 19.94 -5.18
CA ALA A 290 -19.62 20.12 -4.12
C ALA A 290 -21.03 20.24 -4.69
N THR A 291 -22.01 19.88 -3.89
CA THR A 291 -23.43 20.18 -4.12
C THR A 291 -23.95 21.09 -3.03
N VAL A 292 -24.82 22.04 -3.39
CA VAL A 292 -25.49 22.93 -2.43
C VAL A 292 -26.94 22.50 -2.23
N SER A 293 -27.39 22.47 -0.98
CA SER A 293 -28.80 22.35 -0.61
C SER A 293 -29.12 23.41 0.44
N GLY A 294 -29.96 24.39 0.07
CA GLY A 294 -30.19 25.57 0.92
C GLY A 294 -28.89 26.35 1.12
N SER A 295 -28.41 26.43 2.36
CA SER A 295 -27.15 27.09 2.73
C SER A 295 -26.02 26.10 3.06
N THR A 296 -26.22 24.80 2.85
CA THR A 296 -25.25 23.76 3.20
C THR A 296 -24.56 23.23 1.95
N TYR A 297 -23.23 23.30 1.95
CA TYR A 297 -22.39 22.66 0.95
C TYR A 297 -21.99 21.26 1.41
N THR A 298 -22.09 20.28 0.51
CA THR A 298 -21.61 18.91 0.73
C THR A 298 -20.56 18.61 -0.31
N LEU A 299 -19.32 18.36 0.13
CA LEU A 299 -18.23 17.99 -0.76
C LEU A 299 -18.37 16.53 -1.22
N ASP A 300 -18.15 16.32 -2.51
CA ASP A 300 -18.09 15.00 -3.13
C ASP A 300 -16.70 14.40 -2.86
N GLN A 301 -16.62 13.57 -1.82
CA GLN A 301 -15.36 13.03 -1.30
C GLN A 301 -14.63 12.18 -2.32
N ASP A 302 -15.37 11.34 -3.06
CA ASP A 302 -14.79 10.43 -4.05
C ASP A 302 -14.27 11.21 -5.27
N LYS A 303 -15.00 12.23 -5.75
CA LYS A 303 -14.48 13.10 -6.83
C LYS A 303 -13.23 13.88 -6.41
N LEU A 304 -13.18 14.39 -5.18
CA LEU A 304 -12.00 15.08 -4.67
C LEU A 304 -10.82 14.14 -4.54
N ALA A 305 -11.03 12.93 -4.00
CA ALA A 305 -9.99 11.91 -3.90
C ALA A 305 -9.41 11.56 -5.28
N ASP A 306 -10.27 11.29 -6.27
CA ASP A 306 -9.85 10.99 -7.64
C ASP A 306 -9.08 12.15 -8.27
N ALA A 307 -9.55 13.38 -8.08
CA ALA A 307 -8.95 14.56 -8.70
C ALA A 307 -7.61 14.94 -8.05
N LEU A 308 -7.48 14.75 -6.73
CA LEU A 308 -6.26 15.05 -5.96
C LEU A 308 -5.29 13.87 -5.92
N GLY A 309 -5.72 12.65 -6.25
CA GLY A 309 -4.93 11.45 -6.00
C GLY A 309 -4.76 11.14 -4.51
N LEU A 310 -5.61 11.69 -3.65
CA LEU A 310 -5.50 11.59 -2.20
C LEU A 310 -6.70 10.78 -1.68
N TYR A 311 -6.50 9.47 -1.51
CA TYR A 311 -7.58 8.53 -1.22
C TYR A 311 -7.75 8.29 0.28
N ASN A 312 -8.93 7.79 0.67
CA ASN A 312 -9.29 7.40 2.05
C ASN A 312 -9.17 8.52 3.08
N CYS A 313 -9.55 9.73 2.66
CA CYS A 313 -9.58 10.93 3.47
C CYS A 313 -10.93 11.63 3.36
N LYS A 314 -11.36 12.23 4.46
CA LYS A 314 -12.41 13.25 4.46
C LYS A 314 -11.81 14.61 4.18
N PHE A 315 -12.36 15.29 3.18
CA PHE A 315 -12.01 16.64 2.78
C PHE A 315 -12.96 17.68 3.40
N GLU A 316 -12.37 18.80 3.80
CA GLU A 316 -13.07 19.99 4.27
C GLU A 316 -12.51 21.24 3.56
N ALA A 317 -13.38 22.14 3.13
CA ALA A 317 -12.98 23.39 2.49
C ALA A 317 -12.42 24.36 3.55
N VAL A 318 -11.22 24.90 3.33
CA VAL A 318 -10.60 25.85 4.27
C VAL A 318 -10.73 27.28 3.74
N LYS A 319 -10.16 27.54 2.56
CA LYS A 319 -10.12 28.90 1.98
C LYS A 319 -9.85 28.89 0.47
N SER A 320 -10.18 30.00 -0.18
CA SER A 320 -9.80 30.28 -1.57
C SER A 320 -9.18 31.68 -1.62
N GLU A 321 -7.92 31.75 -2.04
CA GLU A 321 -7.14 32.99 -2.04
C GLU A 321 -6.69 33.34 -3.45
N LYS A 322 -6.83 34.60 -3.83
CA LYS A 322 -6.41 35.11 -5.13
C LYS A 322 -4.89 35.02 -5.26
N ASP A 323 -4.41 34.52 -6.40
CA ASP A 323 -2.99 34.53 -6.75
C ASP A 323 -2.51 35.99 -6.90
N SER A 324 -1.36 36.31 -6.31
CA SER A 324 -0.82 37.67 -6.28
C SER A 324 -0.33 38.17 -7.63
N THR A 325 -0.06 37.25 -8.57
CA THR A 325 0.49 37.53 -9.90
C THR A 325 -0.53 37.36 -11.02
N ASN A 326 -1.59 36.58 -10.80
CA ASN A 326 -2.61 36.30 -11.80
C ASN A 326 -4.02 36.49 -11.25
N ASN A 327 -4.69 37.55 -11.72
CA ASN A 327 -6.02 37.94 -11.25
C ASN A 327 -7.13 36.90 -11.46
N ASN A 328 -6.91 35.90 -12.33
CA ASN A 328 -7.88 34.87 -12.65
C ASN A 328 -7.57 33.53 -11.98
N LYS A 329 -6.47 33.43 -11.21
CA LYS A 329 -6.10 32.22 -10.49
C LYS A 329 -6.33 32.38 -9.00
N TYR A 330 -6.85 31.33 -8.37
CA TYR A 330 -7.04 31.28 -6.94
C TYR A 330 -6.53 29.93 -6.43
N THR A 331 -5.79 29.98 -5.32
CA THR A 331 -5.37 28.78 -4.59
C THR A 331 -6.49 28.37 -3.66
N VAL A 332 -7.06 27.20 -3.90
CA VAL A 332 -8.05 26.57 -3.03
C VAL A 332 -7.29 25.68 -2.06
N THR A 333 -7.49 25.88 -0.76
CA THR A 333 -6.93 25.06 0.31
C THR A 333 -8.02 24.22 0.95
N LEU A 334 -7.71 22.94 1.13
CA LEU A 334 -8.51 21.92 1.78
C LEU A 334 -7.77 21.37 3.00
N LYS A 335 -8.55 20.84 3.93
CA LYS A 335 -8.08 19.99 5.02
C LYS A 335 -8.44 18.55 4.67
N ALA A 336 -7.47 17.65 4.76
CA ALA A 336 -7.67 16.22 4.57
C ALA A 336 -7.41 15.48 5.89
N THR A 337 -8.40 14.71 6.35
CA THR A 337 -8.29 13.86 7.54
C THR A 337 -8.46 12.40 7.12
N PRO A 338 -7.52 11.49 7.43
CA PRO A 338 -7.71 10.06 7.15
C PRO A 338 -9.04 9.57 7.72
N ASN A 339 -9.72 8.71 6.98
CA ASN A 339 -10.93 8.04 7.47
C ASN A 339 -10.58 7.10 8.64
N ASP A 340 -11.58 6.73 9.45
CA ASP A 340 -11.38 5.81 10.58
C ASP A 340 -10.74 4.49 10.11
N GLY A 341 -9.64 4.10 10.76
CA GLY A 341 -8.86 2.91 10.40
C GLY A 341 -7.75 3.15 9.37
N TYR A 342 -7.65 4.35 8.80
CA TYR A 342 -6.59 4.74 7.88
C TYR A 342 -5.59 5.68 8.55
N PHE A 343 -4.40 5.74 7.97
CA PHE A 343 -3.25 6.49 8.47
C PHE A 343 -2.46 7.04 7.29
N TRP A 344 -1.65 8.07 7.51
CA TRP A 344 -0.63 8.52 6.57
C TRP A 344 0.56 7.53 6.56
N GLU A 345 1.39 7.60 5.51
CA GLU A 345 2.62 6.79 5.43
C GLU A 345 3.60 7.00 6.59
N ASP A 346 3.53 8.16 7.27
CA ASP A 346 4.31 8.47 8.47
C ASP A 346 3.77 7.79 9.76
N GLY A 347 2.66 7.06 9.66
CA GLY A 347 2.01 6.36 10.76
C GLY A 347 1.04 7.23 11.58
N THR A 348 0.90 8.51 11.27
CA THR A 348 -0.05 9.41 11.96
C THR A 348 -1.43 9.34 11.33
N ASN A 349 -2.46 9.76 12.07
CA ASN A 349 -3.85 9.91 11.58
C ASN A 349 -4.39 11.34 11.74
N GLY A 350 -3.51 12.29 12.06
CA GLY A 350 -3.87 13.70 12.19
C GLY A 350 -4.16 14.33 10.84
N ALA A 351 -4.95 15.39 10.80
CA ALA A 351 -5.26 16.07 9.54
C ALA A 351 -4.05 16.78 8.93
N LYS A 352 -4.01 16.87 7.59
CA LYS A 352 -3.11 17.74 6.83
C LYS A 352 -3.93 18.94 6.31
N GLU A 353 -3.51 20.17 6.61
CA GLU A 353 -4.31 21.39 6.41
C GLU A 353 -3.86 22.25 5.22
N ASP A 354 -2.85 21.80 4.48
CA ASP A 354 -2.19 22.51 3.39
C ASP A 354 -2.40 21.86 2.00
N ILE A 355 -3.33 20.92 1.91
CA ILE A 355 -3.74 20.31 0.65
C ILE A 355 -4.32 21.40 -0.25
N SER A 356 -3.68 21.70 -1.37
CA SER A 356 -4.09 22.83 -2.19
C SER A 356 -3.95 22.58 -3.69
N PHE A 357 -4.79 23.26 -4.45
CA PHE A 357 -4.74 23.27 -5.91
C PHE A 357 -5.16 24.63 -6.46
N VAL A 358 -4.86 24.89 -7.73
CA VAL A 358 -5.16 26.17 -8.38
C VAL A 358 -6.45 26.05 -9.20
N ALA A 359 -7.44 26.86 -8.85
CA ALA A 359 -8.62 27.11 -9.67
C ALA A 359 -8.35 28.29 -10.62
N THR A 360 -8.82 28.18 -11.86
CA THR A 360 -8.75 29.27 -12.85
C THR A 360 -10.16 29.71 -13.22
N PHE A 361 -10.39 31.02 -13.26
CA PHE A 361 -11.69 31.61 -13.62
C PHE A 361 -11.60 32.39 -14.93
N SER A 362 -12.67 32.33 -15.71
CA SER A 362 -12.89 33.16 -16.91
C SER A 362 -13.45 34.52 -16.56
#